data_AF-A0A9N8DDG8-F1
#
_entry.id   AF-A0A9N8DDG8-F1
#
_cell.length_a   1.000
_cell.length_b   1.000
_cell.length_c   1.000
_cell.angle_alpha   90.00
_cell.angle_beta   90.00
_cell.angle_gamma   90.00
#
_symmetry.space_group_name_H-M   'P 1'
#
loop_
_entity.id
_entity.type
_entity.pdbx_description
1 polymer ?
#
loop_
_entity_poly.entity_id
_entity_poly.type
_entity_poly.pdbx_seq_one_letter_code
_entity_poly.pdbx_strand_id
1 'polypeptide(L)'
;MALGADKKKPEAKRLLRIINKENKTDRDIVDFLMGYVQFKQDDKWNELRVAPFYQYYVSMYREVRQWGYGKPVPVTDTDKKFLSGIIRSDTEPPFFLAHATFLSGFIECKLEQNADMFLHALTRVIDTCDSAKDEDNAHVVVPHTAGEYLMRLRTLTEGFMERTRSNFVMVKWDPNKFVSSMSPIPGDQCDCCGTKEKSTSEMPVCGRCRVTYYCSKECQQKHWQQVHWKLCRKKGEFRCGDVVIALEPFASVGFGGRCRIVSRAKNRTRGLWNVAEMEGEETCVISAAKLRVDSLVVRGLMNQYDQDLVASLMVRKIQEELQKIGELQEDAPDPPETYTAVDLYVMSLEELD
;
A
#
# COMPACT_ATOMS: atom_id res chain seq x y z
N MET A 1 21.46 -37.91 30.99
CA MET A 1 20.62 -38.38 29.85
C MET A 1 20.69 -37.33 28.76
N ALA A 2 21.50 -37.53 27.72
CA ALA A 2 21.70 -36.57 26.65
C ALA A 2 21.74 -37.32 25.31
N LEU A 3 20.57 -37.62 24.73
CA LEU A 3 20.41 -38.15 23.38
C LEU A 3 19.00 -37.77 22.87
N GLY A 4 18.90 -37.02 21.77
CA GLY A 4 17.60 -36.82 21.11
C GLY A 4 17.52 -35.82 19.95
N ALA A 5 18.41 -34.82 19.84
CA ALA A 5 18.22 -33.74 18.87
C ALA A 5 18.72 -34.04 17.43
N ASP A 6 19.65 -34.99 17.25
CA ASP A 6 20.41 -35.08 16.00
C ASP A 6 19.71 -35.87 14.86
N LYS A 7 18.63 -36.59 15.17
CA LYS A 7 17.90 -37.41 14.18
C LYS A 7 16.79 -36.66 13.42
N LYS A 8 16.34 -35.48 13.88
CA LYS A 8 15.25 -34.70 13.25
C LYS A 8 15.74 -33.82 12.07
N LYS A 9 16.99 -33.35 12.10
CA LYS A 9 17.58 -32.48 11.05
C LYS A 9 17.67 -33.11 9.64
N PRO A 10 18.00 -34.40 9.47
CA PRO A 10 18.02 -35.06 8.15
C PRO A 10 16.63 -35.12 7.50
N GLU A 11 15.56 -35.23 8.31
CA GLU A 11 14.19 -35.40 7.84
C GLU A 11 13.59 -34.08 7.34
N ALA A 12 13.81 -32.98 8.07
CA ALA A 12 13.44 -31.63 7.63
C ALA A 12 14.13 -31.24 6.31
N LYS A 13 15.44 -31.52 6.17
CA LYS A 13 16.18 -31.28 4.92
C LYS A 13 15.71 -32.17 3.77
N ARG A 14 15.28 -33.40 4.05
CA ARG A 14 14.70 -34.31 3.05
C ARG A 14 13.32 -33.79 2.58
N LEU A 15 12.48 -33.32 3.50
CA LEU A 15 11.17 -32.75 3.20
C LEU A 15 11.26 -31.48 2.36
N LEU A 16 12.13 -30.53 2.72
CA LEU A 16 12.38 -29.33 1.91
C LEU A 16 12.86 -29.66 0.49
N ARG A 17 13.67 -30.71 0.32
CA ARG A 17 14.08 -31.19 -1.00
C ARG A 17 12.93 -31.79 -1.80
N ILE A 18 11.99 -32.50 -1.17
CA ILE A 18 10.81 -33.07 -1.85
C ILE A 18 9.90 -31.94 -2.32
N ILE A 19 9.61 -30.98 -1.44
CA ILE A 19 8.79 -29.80 -1.73
C ILE A 19 9.39 -28.99 -2.89
N ASN A 20 10.70 -28.74 -2.86
CA ASN A 20 11.37 -27.96 -3.90
C ASN A 20 11.58 -28.71 -5.23
N LYS A 21 11.59 -30.06 -5.22
CA LYS A 21 11.88 -30.87 -6.41
C LYS A 21 10.63 -31.23 -7.20
N GLU A 22 9.46 -31.29 -6.57
CA GLU A 22 8.25 -31.84 -7.19
C GLU A 22 7.29 -30.81 -7.81
N ASN A 23 7.62 -29.50 -7.84
CA ASN A 23 6.73 -28.45 -8.36
C ASN A 23 5.28 -28.60 -7.85
N LYS A 24 5.14 -28.94 -6.57
CA LYS A 24 3.82 -29.16 -5.95
C LYS A 24 3.01 -27.88 -5.98
N THR A 25 1.71 -28.02 -6.25
CA THR A 25 0.77 -26.90 -6.23
C THR A 25 0.53 -26.43 -4.79
N ASP A 26 0.09 -25.19 -4.59
CA ASP A 26 -0.25 -24.67 -3.25
C ASP A 26 -1.26 -25.57 -2.52
N ARG A 27 -2.14 -26.23 -3.29
CA ARG A 27 -3.11 -27.20 -2.78
C ARG A 27 -2.46 -28.45 -2.18
N ASP A 28 -1.42 -28.97 -2.81
CA ASP A 28 -0.68 -30.13 -2.29
C ASP A 28 0.04 -29.80 -0.98
N ILE A 29 0.44 -28.54 -0.78
CA ILE A 29 1.04 -28.04 0.46
C ILE A 29 -0.02 -27.94 1.56
N VAL A 30 -1.23 -27.45 1.24
CA VAL A 30 -2.36 -27.40 2.18
C VAL A 30 -2.81 -28.80 2.59
N ASP A 31 -2.99 -29.71 1.64
CA ASP A 31 -3.39 -31.10 1.94
C ASP A 31 -2.30 -31.83 2.75
N PHE A 32 -1.02 -31.57 2.47
CA PHE A 32 0.10 -32.05 3.29
C PHE A 32 0.05 -31.49 4.71
N LEU A 33 -0.13 -30.18 4.87
CA LEU A 33 -0.26 -29.52 6.17
C LEU A 33 -1.46 -30.04 6.97
N MET A 34 -2.61 -30.21 6.33
CA MET A 34 -3.84 -30.71 6.95
C MET A 34 -3.70 -32.17 7.39
N GLY A 35 -3.05 -33.02 6.60
CA GLY A 35 -2.70 -34.39 6.98
C GLY A 35 -1.68 -34.45 8.13
N TYR A 36 -0.79 -33.46 8.22
CA TYR A 36 0.21 -33.37 9.28
C TYR A 36 -0.34 -32.77 10.59
N VAL A 37 -1.38 -31.93 10.53
CA VAL A 37 -2.10 -31.42 11.71
C VAL A 37 -2.81 -32.54 12.48
N GLN A 38 -3.15 -33.66 11.82
CA GLN A 38 -3.62 -34.87 12.51
C GLN A 38 -2.50 -35.66 13.23
N PHE A 39 -1.22 -35.33 13.03
CA PHE A 39 -0.08 -36.02 13.64
C PHE A 39 0.37 -35.37 14.96
N LYS A 40 -0.18 -35.93 16.05
CA LYS A 40 0.23 -35.86 17.48
C LYS A 40 0.31 -34.50 18.18
N GLN A 41 -0.49 -34.41 19.24
CA GLN A 41 -0.73 -33.29 20.16
C GLN A 41 0.38 -32.99 21.19
N ASP A 42 1.51 -33.69 21.19
CA ASP A 42 2.39 -33.68 22.37
C ASP A 42 3.60 -32.72 22.28
N ASP A 43 3.88 -32.12 21.13
CA ASP A 43 5.02 -31.20 20.96
C ASP A 43 4.55 -29.92 20.24
N LYS A 44 4.32 -28.85 21.02
CA LYS A 44 3.77 -27.56 20.56
C LYS A 44 4.61 -26.91 19.45
N TRP A 45 5.91 -27.22 19.41
CA TRP A 45 6.85 -26.75 18.40
C TRP A 45 7.33 -27.92 17.54
N ASN A 46 6.58 -28.21 16.48
CA ASN A 46 7.05 -29.10 15.42
C ASN A 46 7.74 -28.27 14.34
N GLU A 47 9.07 -28.20 14.35
CA GLU A 47 9.87 -27.50 13.32
C GLU A 47 9.51 -27.95 11.90
N LEU A 48 8.99 -29.17 11.73
CA LEU A 48 8.51 -29.69 10.44
C LEU A 48 7.22 -29.03 9.95
N ARG A 49 6.44 -28.38 10.83
CA ARG A 49 5.23 -27.59 10.49
C ARG A 49 5.56 -26.15 10.10
N VAL A 50 6.67 -25.60 10.62
CA VAL A 50 7.04 -24.18 10.42
C VAL A 50 7.31 -23.90 8.94
N ALA A 51 8.17 -24.71 8.31
CA ALA A 51 8.56 -24.47 6.91
C ALA A 51 7.38 -24.57 5.92
N PRO A 52 6.54 -25.62 5.95
CA PRO A 52 5.41 -25.71 5.02
C PRO A 52 4.35 -24.63 5.27
N PHE A 53 4.09 -24.25 6.53
CA PHE A 53 3.18 -23.14 6.83
C PHE A 53 3.72 -21.80 6.33
N TYR A 54 5.02 -21.53 6.53
CA TYR A 54 5.63 -20.32 6.01
C TYR A 54 5.55 -20.25 4.49
N GLN A 55 5.78 -21.38 3.81
CA GLN A 55 5.63 -21.46 2.35
C GLN A 55 4.19 -21.22 1.90
N TYR A 56 3.20 -21.81 2.59
CA TYR A 56 1.79 -21.53 2.36
C TYR A 56 1.48 -20.04 2.54
N TYR A 57 1.93 -19.43 3.65
CA TYR A 57 1.75 -18.01 3.93
C TYR A 57 2.33 -17.12 2.82
N VAL A 58 3.58 -17.37 2.41
CA VAL A 58 4.25 -16.57 1.37
C VAL A 58 3.54 -16.69 0.03
N SER A 59 3.13 -17.90 -0.34
CA SER A 59 2.44 -18.16 -1.62
C SER A 59 1.09 -17.47 -1.62
N MET A 60 0.28 -17.68 -0.57
CA MET A 60 -1.01 -17.00 -0.42
C MET A 60 -0.90 -15.48 -0.38
N TYR A 61 0.06 -14.94 0.38
CA TYR A 61 0.27 -13.49 0.44
C TYR A 61 0.65 -12.91 -0.92
N ARG A 62 1.55 -13.59 -1.64
CA ARG A 62 1.97 -13.19 -2.98
C ARG A 62 0.81 -13.20 -3.95
N GLU A 63 0.03 -14.29 -3.95
CA GLU A 63 -1.18 -14.40 -4.74
C GLU A 63 -2.07 -13.21 -4.38
N VAL A 64 -2.64 -13.13 -3.18
CA VAL A 64 -3.61 -12.08 -2.79
C VAL A 64 -3.12 -10.67 -3.11
N ARG A 65 -1.80 -10.40 -2.97
CA ARG A 65 -1.20 -9.10 -3.34
C ARG A 65 -1.22 -8.83 -4.84
N GLN A 66 -0.94 -9.81 -5.69
CA GLN A 66 -0.91 -9.67 -7.16
C GLN A 66 -2.32 -9.51 -7.76
N TRP A 67 -3.36 -10.02 -7.11
CA TRP A 67 -4.72 -10.09 -7.66
C TRP A 67 -5.55 -8.79 -7.62
N GLY A 68 -4.94 -7.63 -7.34
CA GLY A 68 -5.61 -6.31 -7.41
C GLY A 68 -6.17 -5.90 -8.79
N TYR A 69 -6.25 -6.81 -9.77
CA TYR A 69 -6.58 -6.55 -11.18
C TYR A 69 -7.65 -7.50 -11.77
N GLY A 70 -8.68 -7.88 -11.00
CA GLY A 70 -9.95 -8.34 -11.56
C GLY A 70 -10.03 -9.80 -12.04
N LYS A 71 -9.21 -10.70 -11.49
CA LYS A 71 -9.42 -12.14 -11.63
C LYS A 71 -9.74 -12.77 -10.26
N PRO A 72 -10.53 -13.85 -10.17
CA PRO A 72 -10.87 -14.49 -8.90
C PRO A 72 -9.62 -15.08 -8.25
N VAL A 73 -9.39 -14.72 -6.98
CA VAL A 73 -8.29 -15.27 -6.19
C VAL A 73 -8.64 -16.70 -5.78
N PRO A 74 -7.70 -17.65 -5.85
CA PRO A 74 -7.96 -19.04 -5.46
C PRO A 74 -8.01 -19.23 -3.93
N VAL A 75 -8.48 -18.25 -3.14
CA VAL A 75 -8.72 -18.48 -1.71
C VAL A 75 -10.01 -19.26 -1.57
N THR A 76 -9.90 -20.49 -1.12
CA THR A 76 -11.03 -21.40 -0.93
C THR A 76 -11.59 -21.31 0.49
N ASP A 77 -12.80 -21.84 0.69
CA ASP A 77 -13.35 -22.00 2.04
C ASP A 77 -12.50 -22.91 2.92
N THR A 78 -11.73 -23.83 2.32
CA THR A 78 -10.79 -24.70 3.03
C THR A 78 -9.64 -23.88 3.62
N ASP A 79 -9.09 -22.93 2.86
CA ASP A 79 -8.02 -22.03 3.32
C ASP A 79 -8.50 -21.16 4.48
N LYS A 80 -9.72 -20.61 4.38
CA LYS A 80 -10.34 -19.81 5.45
C LYS A 80 -10.56 -20.63 6.72
N LYS A 81 -11.04 -21.88 6.58
CA LYS A 81 -11.22 -22.81 7.70
C LYS A 81 -9.89 -23.16 8.36
N PHE A 82 -8.85 -23.43 7.56
CA PHE A 82 -7.51 -23.72 8.05
C PHE A 82 -6.93 -22.55 8.86
N LEU A 83 -6.95 -21.34 8.30
CA LEU A 83 -6.49 -20.13 8.98
C LEU A 83 -7.27 -19.88 10.28
N SER A 84 -8.61 -20.02 10.22
CA SER A 84 -9.47 -19.88 11.40
C SER A 84 -9.17 -20.91 12.47
N GLY A 85 -8.83 -22.14 12.08
CA GLY A 85 -8.41 -23.20 13.00
C GLY A 85 -7.14 -22.83 13.76
N ILE A 86 -6.12 -22.31 13.06
CA ILE A 86 -4.89 -21.81 13.70
C ILE A 86 -5.21 -20.66 14.65
N ILE A 87 -5.92 -19.62 14.18
CA ILE A 87 -6.23 -18.40 14.93
C ILE A 87 -7.01 -18.67 16.23
N ARG A 88 -7.81 -19.74 16.27
CA ARG A 88 -8.62 -20.14 17.44
C ARG A 88 -7.90 -21.14 18.35
N SER A 89 -6.75 -21.65 17.95
CA SER A 89 -6.00 -22.60 18.74
C SER A 89 -5.32 -21.91 19.92
N ASP A 90 -5.49 -22.47 21.11
CA ASP A 90 -4.82 -22.10 22.35
C ASP A 90 -3.44 -22.76 22.50
N THR A 91 -3.10 -23.69 21.60
CA THR A 91 -1.87 -24.47 21.64
C THR A 91 -0.87 -24.10 20.55
N GLU A 92 -1.28 -23.31 19.57
CA GLU A 92 -0.38 -22.88 18.48
C GLU A 92 0.63 -21.84 18.97
N PRO A 93 1.90 -21.95 18.56
CA PRO A 93 2.90 -20.93 18.88
C PRO A 93 2.52 -19.53 18.38
N PRO A 94 2.95 -18.46 19.07
CA PRO A 94 2.65 -17.07 18.69
C PRO A 94 3.01 -16.74 17.23
N PHE A 95 4.09 -17.33 16.70
CA PHE A 95 4.48 -17.22 15.30
C PHE A 95 3.37 -17.63 14.32
N PHE A 96 2.75 -18.80 14.53
CA PHE A 96 1.68 -19.29 13.64
C PHE A 96 0.41 -18.43 13.79
N LEU A 97 0.06 -18.07 15.03
CA LEU A 97 -1.08 -17.23 15.33
C LEU A 97 -0.97 -15.85 14.65
N ALA A 98 0.18 -15.18 14.78
CA ALA A 98 0.41 -13.87 14.19
C ALA A 98 0.31 -13.93 12.65
N HIS A 99 0.95 -14.90 12.01
CA HIS A 99 0.89 -15.07 10.57
C HIS A 99 -0.50 -15.40 10.03
N ALA A 100 -1.19 -16.35 10.67
CA ALA A 100 -2.52 -16.74 10.25
C ALA A 100 -3.49 -15.58 10.41
N THR A 101 -3.38 -14.83 11.52
CA THR A 101 -4.20 -13.63 11.78
C THR A 101 -3.93 -12.55 10.74
N PHE A 102 -2.67 -12.24 10.43
CA PHE A 102 -2.31 -11.26 9.41
C PHE A 102 -2.87 -11.64 8.03
N LEU A 103 -2.65 -12.90 7.60
CA LEU A 103 -3.09 -13.35 6.28
C LEU A 103 -4.61 -13.38 6.18
N SER A 104 -5.31 -13.82 7.24
CA SER A 104 -6.77 -13.80 7.30
C SER A 104 -7.31 -12.37 7.16
N GLY A 105 -6.80 -11.43 7.95
CA GLY A 105 -7.19 -10.02 7.81
C GLY A 105 -6.89 -9.45 6.42
N PHE A 106 -5.76 -9.83 5.81
CA PHE A 106 -5.39 -9.37 4.48
C PHE A 106 -6.33 -9.90 3.40
N ILE A 107 -6.76 -11.15 3.51
CA ILE A 107 -7.78 -11.77 2.65
C ILE A 107 -9.11 -11.02 2.76
N GLU A 108 -9.58 -10.76 3.98
CA GLU A 108 -10.81 -10.01 4.26
C GLU A 108 -10.77 -8.59 3.69
N CYS A 109 -9.64 -7.91 3.86
CA CYS A 109 -9.42 -6.57 3.29
C CYS A 109 -9.53 -6.58 1.77
N LYS A 110 -8.82 -7.50 1.11
CA LYS A 110 -8.61 -7.46 -0.34
C LYS A 110 -9.74 -8.10 -1.13
N LEU A 111 -10.34 -9.16 -0.61
CA LEU A 111 -11.38 -9.91 -1.31
C LEU A 111 -12.77 -9.50 -0.88
N GLU A 112 -12.96 -9.26 0.42
CA GLU A 112 -14.28 -8.96 0.99
C GLU A 112 -14.51 -7.47 1.22
N GLN A 113 -13.49 -6.64 0.93
CA GLN A 113 -13.52 -5.18 1.11
C GLN A 113 -13.83 -4.78 2.57
N ASN A 114 -13.45 -5.63 3.53
CA ASN A 114 -13.72 -5.44 4.94
C ASN A 114 -12.50 -4.84 5.66
N ALA A 115 -12.37 -3.51 5.61
CA ALA A 115 -11.24 -2.79 6.19
C ALA A 115 -11.19 -2.89 7.73
N ASP A 116 -12.34 -2.92 8.40
CA ASP A 116 -12.42 -3.00 9.86
C ASP A 116 -11.89 -4.33 10.38
N MET A 117 -12.26 -5.44 9.71
CA MET A 117 -11.69 -6.75 10.03
C MET A 117 -10.18 -6.79 9.84
N PHE A 118 -9.65 -6.11 8.82
CA PHE A 118 -8.20 -6.02 8.63
C PHE A 118 -7.52 -5.27 9.77
N LEU A 119 -8.06 -4.11 10.18
CA LEU A 119 -7.51 -3.35 11.30
C LEU A 119 -7.53 -4.16 12.59
N HIS A 120 -8.65 -4.84 12.87
CA HIS A 120 -8.75 -5.73 14.02
C HIS A 120 -7.73 -6.87 13.97
N ALA A 121 -7.50 -7.45 12.79
CA ALA A 121 -6.45 -8.46 12.60
C ALA A 121 -5.05 -7.89 12.87
N LEU A 122 -4.72 -6.68 12.38
CA LEU A 122 -3.42 -6.04 12.64
C LEU A 122 -3.21 -5.80 14.15
N THR A 123 -4.22 -5.32 14.88
CA THR A 123 -4.15 -5.17 16.33
C THR A 123 -3.85 -6.50 17.01
N ARG A 124 -4.60 -7.56 16.66
CA ARG A 124 -4.37 -8.90 17.22
C ARG A 124 -2.98 -9.47 16.90
N VAL A 125 -2.42 -9.15 15.75
CA VAL A 125 -1.04 -9.53 15.40
C VAL A 125 -0.05 -8.89 16.36
N ILE A 126 -0.21 -7.60 16.65
CA ILE A 126 0.64 -6.88 17.61
C ILE A 126 0.49 -7.47 19.00
N ASP A 127 -0.74 -7.68 19.48
CA ASP A 127 -0.99 -8.30 20.79
C ASP A 127 -0.34 -9.70 20.90
N THR A 128 -0.38 -10.47 19.80
CA THR A 128 0.25 -11.80 19.74
C THR A 128 1.79 -11.69 19.80
N CYS A 129 2.37 -10.70 19.13
CA CYS A 129 3.81 -10.46 19.18
C CYS A 129 4.25 -10.00 20.58
N ASP A 130 3.49 -9.09 21.20
CA ASP A 130 3.80 -8.51 22.51
C ASP A 130 3.61 -9.51 23.66
N SER A 131 2.75 -10.53 23.49
CA SER A 131 2.50 -11.58 24.48
C SER A 131 3.39 -12.82 24.32
N ALA A 132 4.22 -12.89 23.27
CA ALA A 132 5.12 -14.02 23.03
C ALA A 132 6.21 -14.08 24.12
N LYS A 133 6.41 -15.27 24.70
CA LYS A 133 7.39 -15.47 25.78
C LYS A 133 8.80 -15.61 25.22
N ASP A 134 9.81 -15.35 26.05
CA ASP A 134 11.22 -15.52 25.68
C ASP A 134 11.56 -16.93 25.18
N GLU A 135 10.90 -17.94 25.74
CA GLU A 135 11.01 -19.34 25.32
C GLU A 135 10.52 -19.53 23.87
N ASP A 136 9.39 -18.92 23.51
CA ASP A 136 8.85 -18.94 22.15
C ASP A 136 9.79 -18.20 21.19
N ASN A 137 10.43 -17.12 21.67
CA ASN A 137 11.32 -16.28 20.88
C ASN A 137 12.67 -16.95 20.54
N ALA A 138 13.14 -17.87 21.38
CA ALA A 138 14.42 -18.55 21.22
C ALA A 138 14.44 -19.63 20.12
N HIS A 139 13.27 -20.07 19.64
CA HIS A 139 13.18 -21.09 18.59
C HIS A 139 13.75 -20.61 17.26
N VAL A 140 14.59 -21.41 16.61
CA VAL A 140 15.22 -21.05 15.33
C VAL A 140 14.27 -21.31 14.17
N VAL A 141 13.88 -20.25 13.47
CA VAL A 141 13.14 -20.25 12.21
C VAL A 141 14.08 -19.74 11.13
N VAL A 142 14.94 -20.62 10.60
CA VAL A 142 16.04 -20.25 9.69
C VAL A 142 15.57 -19.28 8.59
N PRO A 143 16.26 -18.13 8.39
CA PRO A 143 17.54 -17.72 8.97
C PRO A 143 17.47 -16.94 10.30
N HIS A 144 16.30 -16.83 10.91
CA HIS A 144 16.03 -16.00 12.09
C HIS A 144 15.66 -16.82 13.32
N THR A 145 15.56 -16.18 14.47
CA THR A 145 14.76 -16.74 15.58
C THR A 145 13.28 -16.37 15.39
N ALA A 146 12.37 -17.11 16.02
CA ALA A 146 10.96 -16.79 16.06
C ALA A 146 10.73 -15.39 16.65
N GLY A 147 11.51 -14.99 17.65
CA GLY A 147 11.46 -13.65 18.23
C GLY A 147 11.91 -12.55 17.26
N GLU A 148 13.03 -12.74 16.56
CA GLU A 148 13.48 -11.81 15.50
C GLU A 148 12.41 -11.66 14.41
N TYR A 149 11.76 -12.77 14.06
CA TYR A 149 10.70 -12.77 13.07
C TYR A 149 9.45 -12.03 13.56
N LEU A 150 8.99 -12.32 14.77
CA LEU A 150 7.84 -11.66 15.39
C LEU A 150 8.07 -10.16 15.50
N MET A 151 9.27 -9.72 15.88
CA MET A 151 9.65 -8.31 15.90
C MET A 151 9.55 -7.67 14.51
N ARG A 152 10.04 -8.33 13.46
CA ARG A 152 9.89 -7.83 12.08
C ARG A 152 8.43 -7.75 11.65
N LEU A 153 7.63 -8.77 11.97
CA LEU A 153 6.21 -8.80 11.65
C LEU A 153 5.46 -7.68 12.40
N ARG A 154 5.78 -7.45 13.66
CA ARG A 154 5.27 -6.35 14.49
C ARG A 154 5.59 -5.00 13.85
N THR A 155 6.86 -4.71 13.54
CA THR A 155 7.27 -3.45 12.91
C THR A 155 6.58 -3.24 11.55
N LEU A 156 6.49 -4.29 10.73
CA LEU A 156 5.79 -4.23 9.44
C LEU A 156 4.29 -3.93 9.65
N THR A 157 3.66 -4.56 10.64
CA THR A 157 2.25 -4.39 11.00
C THR A 157 1.98 -2.99 11.53
N GLU A 158 2.83 -2.44 12.40
CA GLU A 158 2.76 -1.05 12.86
C GLU A 158 2.89 -0.07 11.69
N GLY A 159 3.85 -0.29 10.78
CA GLY A 159 3.98 0.54 9.58
C GLY A 159 2.75 0.45 8.67
N PHE A 160 2.09 -0.70 8.57
CA PHE A 160 0.81 -0.83 7.87
C PHE A 160 -0.31 -0.07 8.58
N MET A 161 -0.44 -0.22 9.89
CA MET A 161 -1.43 0.52 10.68
C MET A 161 -1.19 2.02 10.59
N GLU A 162 0.05 2.49 10.72
CA GLU A 162 0.36 3.91 10.62
C GLU A 162 0.03 4.44 9.24
N ARG A 163 0.48 3.82 8.15
CA ARG A 163 0.07 4.24 6.79
C ARG A 163 -1.44 4.23 6.62
N THR A 164 -2.13 3.23 7.17
CA THR A 164 -3.59 3.13 7.09
C THR A 164 -4.24 4.26 7.89
N ARG A 165 -3.78 4.51 9.12
CA ARG A 165 -4.21 5.62 9.97
C ARG A 165 -3.88 6.96 9.34
N SER A 166 -2.68 7.20 8.81
CA SER A 166 -2.34 8.43 8.10
C SER A 166 -3.22 8.61 6.86
N ASN A 167 -3.53 7.54 6.12
CA ASN A 167 -4.52 7.59 5.04
C ASN A 167 -5.93 7.92 5.58
N PHE A 168 -6.29 7.45 6.77
CA PHE A 168 -7.54 7.77 7.47
C PHE A 168 -7.53 9.12 8.22
N VAL A 169 -6.38 9.71 8.55
CA VAL A 169 -6.19 10.98 9.28
C VAL A 169 -5.97 12.13 8.30
N MET A 170 -5.41 11.86 7.12
CA MET A 170 -5.66 12.64 5.89
C MET A 170 -7.17 12.66 5.57
N VAL A 171 -7.92 11.73 6.17
CA VAL A 171 -9.38 11.65 6.21
C VAL A 171 -9.93 12.10 7.59
N LYS A 172 -9.24 13.02 8.32
CA LYS A 172 -9.93 14.00 9.17
C LYS A 172 -10.47 15.08 8.24
N TRP A 173 -11.71 14.84 7.88
CA TRP A 173 -12.32 15.05 6.58
C TRP A 173 -13.69 15.62 6.85
N ASP A 174 -14.05 16.68 6.14
CA ASP A 174 -15.43 17.11 6.07
C ASP A 174 -16.20 16.04 5.26
N PRO A 175 -17.08 15.23 5.89
CA PRO A 175 -17.81 14.16 5.21
C PRO A 175 -18.67 14.70 4.06
N ASN A 176 -18.98 16.00 4.08
CA ASN A 176 -19.78 16.65 3.05
C ASN A 176 -18.96 17.13 1.84
N LYS A 177 -17.62 17.14 1.90
CA LYS A 177 -16.78 17.66 0.80
C LYS A 177 -16.11 16.61 -0.08
N PHE A 178 -15.92 15.38 0.39
CA PHE A 178 -15.07 14.42 -0.32
C PHE A 178 -15.74 13.09 -0.70
N VAL A 179 -16.82 12.67 -0.03
CA VAL A 179 -17.60 11.46 -0.43
C VAL A 179 -18.21 11.59 -1.84
N SER A 180 -18.22 12.81 -2.40
CA SER A 180 -18.80 13.11 -3.70
C SER A 180 -17.83 13.14 -4.88
N SER A 181 -16.53 12.81 -4.74
CA SER A 181 -15.58 12.97 -5.87
C SER A 181 -14.76 11.75 -6.29
N MET A 182 -14.73 10.65 -5.51
CA MET A 182 -14.05 9.42 -5.91
C MET A 182 -15.00 8.24 -5.98
N SER A 183 -15.85 8.26 -6.99
CA SER A 183 -16.43 6.99 -7.41
C SER A 183 -15.36 6.10 -8.04
N PRO A 184 -15.41 4.77 -7.79
CA PRO A 184 -14.58 3.80 -8.50
C PRO A 184 -14.90 3.74 -10.00
N ILE A 185 -16.06 4.25 -10.43
CA ILE A 185 -16.51 4.20 -11.82
C ILE A 185 -16.28 5.57 -12.48
N PRO A 186 -15.35 5.69 -13.44
CA PRO A 186 -15.16 6.93 -14.19
C PRO A 186 -16.49 7.36 -14.86
N GLY A 187 -16.92 8.59 -14.59
CA GLY A 187 -18.08 9.20 -15.24
C GLY A 187 -19.39 9.15 -14.49
N ASP A 188 -19.45 8.54 -13.31
CA ASP A 188 -20.70 8.38 -12.55
C ASP A 188 -21.20 9.67 -11.83
N GLN A 189 -20.64 10.84 -12.12
CA GLN A 189 -19.68 11.52 -11.26
C GLN A 189 -19.19 12.82 -11.92
N CYS A 190 -19.86 13.97 -11.74
CA CYS A 190 -19.32 15.24 -12.24
C CYS A 190 -18.07 15.66 -11.45
N ASP A 191 -16.90 15.72 -12.09
CA ASP A 191 -15.64 16.15 -11.46
C ASP A 191 -15.60 17.65 -11.08
N CYS A 192 -16.62 18.44 -11.46
CA CYS A 192 -16.72 19.85 -11.06
C CYS A 192 -17.62 20.05 -9.82
N CYS A 193 -18.76 19.37 -9.74
CA CYS A 193 -19.79 19.65 -8.74
C CYS A 193 -20.24 18.43 -7.94
N GLY A 194 -19.74 17.24 -8.27
CA GLY A 194 -20.06 16.00 -7.57
C GLY A 194 -21.43 15.40 -7.89
N THR A 195 -22.29 16.09 -8.66
CA THR A 195 -23.61 15.57 -9.06
C THR A 195 -23.45 14.23 -9.78
N LYS A 196 -24.14 13.21 -9.26
CA LYS A 196 -24.18 11.87 -9.85
C LYS A 196 -24.98 11.83 -11.15
N GLU A 197 -24.67 10.85 -12.00
CA GLU A 197 -25.39 10.61 -13.25
C GLU A 197 -26.84 10.20 -12.95
N LYS A 198 -27.82 11.04 -13.32
CA LYS A 198 -29.25 10.76 -13.08
C LYS A 198 -29.94 10.05 -14.25
N SER A 199 -29.29 10.00 -15.40
CA SER A 199 -29.85 9.56 -16.68
C SER A 199 -29.07 8.39 -17.24
N THR A 200 -29.70 7.60 -18.13
CA THR A 200 -29.02 6.55 -18.90
C THR A 200 -28.03 7.10 -19.95
N SER A 201 -27.96 8.42 -20.15
CA SER A 201 -27.04 9.06 -21.07
C SER A 201 -25.71 9.38 -20.40
N GLU A 202 -24.62 8.90 -21.01
CA GLU A 202 -23.23 9.12 -20.59
C GLU A 202 -22.93 10.61 -20.34
N MET A 203 -22.31 10.92 -19.20
CA MET A 203 -21.82 12.27 -18.91
C MET A 203 -20.82 12.76 -19.96
N PRO A 204 -20.95 14.02 -20.43
CA PRO A 204 -19.94 14.68 -21.25
C PRO A 204 -18.53 14.57 -20.65
N VAL A 205 -17.59 14.06 -21.44
CA VAL A 205 -16.17 13.96 -21.06
C VAL A 205 -15.35 15.08 -21.69
N CYS A 206 -14.30 15.54 -21.01
CA CYS A 206 -13.36 16.51 -21.56
C CYS A 206 -12.80 16.03 -22.91
N GLY A 207 -13.07 16.77 -23.99
CA GLY A 207 -12.64 16.37 -25.33
C GLY A 207 -11.12 16.24 -25.53
N ARG A 208 -10.31 16.90 -24.69
CA ARG A 208 -8.85 16.86 -24.76
C ARG A 208 -8.26 15.63 -24.05
N CYS A 209 -8.58 15.46 -22.75
CA CYS A 209 -7.99 14.38 -21.94
C CYS A 209 -8.80 13.09 -21.94
N ARG A 210 -10.13 13.18 -22.09
CA ARG A 210 -11.08 12.07 -21.94
C ARG A 210 -10.99 11.34 -20.58
N VAL A 211 -10.56 12.04 -19.54
CA VAL A 211 -10.40 11.51 -18.17
C VAL A 211 -11.39 12.16 -17.19
N THR A 212 -11.79 13.41 -17.45
CA THR A 212 -12.64 14.20 -16.56
C THR A 212 -14.04 14.33 -17.14
N TYR A 213 -15.05 14.06 -16.33
CA TYR A 213 -16.47 13.99 -16.70
C TYR A 213 -17.26 15.13 -16.06
N TYR A 214 -18.27 15.61 -16.76
CA TYR A 214 -19.05 16.77 -16.36
C TYR A 214 -20.52 16.56 -16.64
N CYS A 215 -21.39 16.99 -15.73
CA CYS A 215 -22.82 16.99 -15.97
C CYS A 215 -23.26 18.06 -16.99
N SER A 216 -22.42 19.07 -17.28
CA SER A 216 -22.73 20.15 -18.22
C SER A 216 -21.48 20.88 -18.73
N LYS A 217 -21.65 21.67 -19.79
CA LYS A 217 -20.58 22.49 -20.37
C LYS A 217 -20.14 23.60 -19.42
N GLU A 218 -21.06 24.13 -18.61
CA GLU A 218 -20.79 25.15 -17.59
C GLU A 218 -19.89 24.58 -16.49
N CYS A 219 -20.16 23.35 -16.03
CA CYS A 219 -19.28 22.64 -15.10
C CYS A 219 -17.89 22.39 -15.70
N GLN A 220 -17.81 22.04 -16.98
CA GLN A 220 -16.53 21.90 -17.67
C GLN A 220 -15.76 23.22 -17.70
N GLN A 221 -16.39 24.34 -18.07
CA GLN A 221 -15.74 25.65 -18.14
C GLN A 221 -15.29 26.15 -16.75
N LYS A 222 -16.13 25.97 -15.74
CA LYS A 222 -15.81 26.33 -14.35
C LYS A 222 -14.60 25.55 -13.85
N HIS A 223 -14.63 24.21 -13.96
CA HIS A 223 -13.50 23.37 -13.55
C HIS A 223 -12.25 23.65 -14.40
N TRP A 224 -12.43 23.95 -15.70
CA TRP A 224 -11.34 24.37 -16.59
C TRP A 224 -10.61 25.58 -16.04
N GLN A 225 -11.31 26.65 -15.69
CA GLN A 225 -10.71 27.89 -15.19
C GLN A 225 -10.07 27.72 -13.80
N GLN A 226 -10.70 26.92 -12.93
CA GLN A 226 -10.21 26.71 -11.57
C GLN A 226 -8.89 25.95 -11.55
N VAL A 227 -8.83 24.77 -12.18
CA VAL A 227 -7.64 23.90 -12.06
C VAL A 227 -7.40 22.98 -13.25
N HIS A 228 -8.45 22.53 -13.96
CA HIS A 228 -8.28 21.47 -14.95
C HIS A 228 -7.35 21.88 -16.10
N TRP A 229 -7.27 23.16 -16.48
CA TRP A 229 -6.37 23.60 -17.56
C TRP A 229 -4.89 23.29 -17.31
N LYS A 230 -4.44 23.31 -16.05
CA LYS A 230 -3.04 23.02 -15.65
C LYS A 230 -2.72 21.54 -15.80
N LEU A 231 -3.72 20.70 -15.61
CA LEU A 231 -3.62 19.24 -15.50
C LEU A 231 -4.08 18.52 -16.76
N CYS A 232 -4.86 19.19 -17.61
CA CYS A 232 -5.43 18.61 -18.80
C CYS A 232 -4.31 18.30 -19.81
N ARG A 233 -4.24 17.03 -20.21
CA ARG A 233 -3.28 16.53 -21.19
C ARG A 233 -4.02 15.82 -22.30
N LYS A 234 -3.50 15.88 -23.52
CA LYS A 234 -4.05 15.09 -24.61
C LYS A 234 -3.86 13.60 -24.30
N LYS A 235 -4.80 12.73 -24.70
CA LYS A 235 -4.62 11.28 -24.55
C LYS A 235 -3.28 10.83 -25.17
N GLY A 236 -2.42 10.19 -24.38
CA GLY A 236 -1.07 9.75 -24.78
C GLY A 236 0.02 10.82 -24.70
N GLU A 237 -0.29 12.00 -24.16
CA GLU A 237 0.71 13.03 -23.83
C GLU A 237 1.26 12.80 -22.41
N PHE A 238 2.58 12.70 -22.32
CA PHE A 238 3.32 12.54 -21.08
C PHE A 238 4.29 13.71 -20.89
N ARG A 239 4.73 13.96 -19.66
CA ARG A 239 5.79 14.91 -19.31
C ARG A 239 6.81 14.19 -18.42
N CYS A 240 8.04 14.69 -18.43
CA CYS A 240 9.06 14.24 -17.49
C CYS A 240 8.56 14.42 -16.05
N GLY A 241 8.77 13.41 -15.22
CA GLY A 241 8.29 13.34 -13.84
C GLY A 241 6.93 12.66 -13.67
N ASP A 242 6.16 12.44 -14.73
CA ASP A 242 4.88 11.73 -14.61
C ASP A 242 5.08 10.31 -14.08
N VAL A 243 4.21 9.89 -13.16
CA VAL A 243 4.06 8.49 -12.81
C VAL A 243 3.05 7.84 -13.76
N VAL A 244 3.46 6.76 -14.39
CA VAL A 244 2.68 6.00 -15.36
C VAL A 244 2.61 4.53 -14.96
N ILE A 245 1.54 3.87 -15.39
CA ILE A 245 1.32 2.44 -15.25
C ILE A 245 1.72 1.76 -16.56
N ALA A 246 2.56 0.75 -16.43
CA ALA A 246 2.94 -0.18 -17.49
C ALA A 246 1.75 -1.06 -17.88
N LEU A 247 1.31 -0.99 -19.14
CA LEU A 247 0.25 -1.87 -19.66
C LEU A 247 0.77 -3.24 -20.10
N GLU A 248 2.08 -3.40 -20.14
CA GLU A 248 2.78 -4.65 -20.47
C GLU A 248 4.06 -4.73 -19.61
N PRO A 249 4.54 -5.94 -19.28
CA PRO A 249 5.79 -6.10 -18.56
C PRO A 249 7.00 -5.57 -19.35
N PHE A 250 7.96 -4.97 -18.66
CA PHE A 250 9.25 -4.59 -19.23
C PHE A 250 10.32 -4.56 -18.14
N ALA A 251 11.55 -4.95 -18.47
CA ALA A 251 12.65 -5.04 -17.49
C ALA A 251 12.19 -5.75 -16.19
N SER A 252 12.38 -5.12 -15.02
CA SER A 252 11.88 -5.54 -13.70
C SER A 252 10.41 -5.18 -13.44
N VAL A 253 9.81 -4.30 -14.24
CA VAL A 253 8.46 -3.78 -14.04
C VAL A 253 7.43 -4.77 -14.60
N GLY A 254 6.71 -5.44 -13.70
CA GLY A 254 5.61 -6.33 -14.04
C GLY A 254 4.40 -5.61 -14.67
N PHE A 255 3.43 -6.40 -15.15
CA PHE A 255 2.16 -5.87 -15.64
C PHE A 255 1.46 -5.02 -14.57
N GLY A 256 1.03 -3.81 -14.93
CA GLY A 256 0.41 -2.88 -13.97
C GLY A 256 1.42 -2.17 -13.04
N GLY A 257 2.72 -2.43 -13.20
CA GLY A 257 3.77 -1.77 -12.43
C GLY A 257 3.85 -0.28 -12.68
N ARG A 258 4.20 0.49 -11.64
CA ARG A 258 4.39 1.94 -11.72
C ARG A 258 5.82 2.27 -12.14
N CYS A 259 5.95 3.25 -13.01
CA CYS A 259 7.23 3.78 -13.45
C CYS A 259 7.13 5.30 -13.63
N ARG A 260 8.28 5.97 -13.69
CA ARG A 260 8.38 7.41 -13.88
C ARG A 260 8.86 7.72 -15.28
N ILE A 261 8.22 8.67 -15.96
CA ILE A 261 8.71 9.21 -17.23
C ILE A 261 9.95 10.05 -16.95
N VAL A 262 11.10 9.66 -17.50
CA VAL A 262 12.36 10.37 -17.33
C VAL A 262 12.51 11.43 -18.42
N SER A 263 12.33 11.02 -19.67
CA SER A 263 12.50 11.90 -20.83
C SER A 263 11.84 11.32 -22.06
N ARG A 264 11.67 12.15 -23.09
CA ARG A 264 11.31 11.66 -24.42
C ARG A 264 12.54 10.99 -25.05
N ALA A 265 12.36 9.82 -25.66
CA ALA A 265 13.48 9.14 -26.32
C ALA A 265 14.01 10.02 -27.47
N LYS A 266 15.35 10.12 -27.59
CA LYS A 266 16.01 10.98 -28.60
C LYS A 266 15.84 10.48 -30.04
N ASN A 267 15.43 9.22 -30.23
CA ASN A 267 15.21 8.66 -31.56
C ASN A 267 13.97 9.28 -32.23
N ARG A 268 14.06 9.51 -33.55
CA ARG A 268 13.03 10.18 -34.37
C ARG A 268 11.66 9.48 -34.38
N THR A 269 11.54 8.31 -33.76
CA THR A 269 10.28 7.59 -33.57
C THR A 269 9.39 8.33 -32.58
N ARG A 270 8.38 9.04 -33.12
CA ARG A 270 7.34 9.70 -32.31
C ARG A 270 6.67 8.67 -31.40
N GLY A 271 6.54 9.01 -30.12
CA GLY A 271 5.79 8.22 -29.15
C GLY A 271 6.62 7.26 -28.31
N LEU A 272 7.96 7.34 -28.33
CA LEU A 272 8.81 6.59 -27.40
C LEU A 272 9.25 7.46 -26.21
N TRP A 273 9.26 6.86 -25.03
CA TRP A 273 9.59 7.50 -23.75
C TRP A 273 10.63 6.66 -23.00
N ASN A 274 11.59 7.34 -22.39
CA ASN A 274 12.47 6.74 -21.39
C ASN A 274 11.71 6.71 -20.07
N VAL A 275 11.53 5.53 -19.50
CA VAL A 275 10.92 5.34 -18.18
C VAL A 275 11.90 4.68 -17.23
N ALA A 276 11.83 5.06 -15.95
CA ALA A 276 12.55 4.44 -14.85
C ALA A 276 11.59 3.73 -13.91
N GLU A 277 12.03 2.66 -13.27
CA GLU A 277 11.32 2.10 -12.11
C GLU A 277 11.25 3.15 -10.98
N MET A 278 10.24 3.08 -10.11
CA MET A 278 10.04 4.10 -9.07
C MET A 278 11.23 4.25 -8.11
N GLU A 279 11.98 3.17 -7.88
CA GLU A 279 13.15 3.09 -6.99
C GLU A 279 14.44 2.72 -7.73
N GLY A 280 14.38 2.57 -9.06
CA GLY A 280 15.52 2.12 -9.88
C GLY A 280 16.13 3.26 -10.69
N GLU A 281 17.44 3.18 -10.91
CA GLU A 281 18.16 4.07 -11.84
C GLU A 281 18.10 3.58 -13.29
N GLU A 282 17.76 2.31 -13.49
CA GLU A 282 17.67 1.73 -14.82
C GLU A 282 16.52 2.36 -15.61
N THR A 283 16.84 2.81 -16.83
CA THR A 283 15.86 3.35 -17.75
C THR A 283 15.66 2.43 -18.93
N CYS A 284 14.42 2.34 -19.41
CA CYS A 284 14.11 1.63 -20.64
C CYS A 284 13.23 2.48 -21.56
N VAL A 285 13.22 2.13 -22.85
CA VAL A 285 12.45 2.85 -23.87
C VAL A 285 11.12 2.14 -24.12
N ILE A 286 10.01 2.84 -23.91
CA ILE A 286 8.66 2.29 -24.05
C ILE A 286 7.79 3.16 -24.95
N SER A 287 6.94 2.50 -25.73
CA SER A 287 5.90 3.16 -26.51
C SER A 287 4.82 3.76 -25.61
N ALA A 288 4.43 5.00 -25.89
CA ALA A 288 3.29 5.71 -25.32
C ALA A 288 1.99 4.89 -25.31
N ALA A 289 1.81 4.00 -26.30
CA ALA A 289 0.64 3.13 -26.38
C ALA A 289 0.59 2.06 -25.27
N LYS A 290 1.75 1.76 -24.65
CA LYS A 290 1.91 0.80 -23.56
C LYS A 290 1.97 1.47 -22.18
N LEU A 291 1.72 2.77 -22.12
CA LEU A 291 1.77 3.56 -20.90
C LEU A 291 0.41 4.22 -20.65
N ARG A 292 0.04 4.35 -19.39
CA ARG A 292 -1.12 5.13 -18.96
C ARG A 292 -0.71 5.99 -17.78
N VAL A 293 -1.02 7.28 -17.82
CA VAL A 293 -0.80 8.17 -16.66
C VAL A 293 -1.54 7.60 -15.45
N ASP A 294 -0.85 7.48 -14.32
CA ASP A 294 -1.50 7.10 -13.06
C ASP A 294 -2.34 8.29 -12.57
N SER A 295 -3.63 8.26 -12.90
CA SER A 295 -4.57 9.32 -12.54
C SER A 295 -4.71 9.51 -11.03
N LEU A 296 -4.38 8.50 -10.21
CA LEU A 296 -4.40 8.63 -8.75
C LEU A 296 -3.24 9.51 -8.27
N VAL A 297 -2.06 9.39 -8.88
CA VAL A 297 -0.92 10.25 -8.54
C VAL A 297 -1.17 11.67 -9.01
N VAL A 298 -1.72 11.85 -10.22
CA VAL A 298 -2.06 13.20 -10.70
C VAL A 298 -3.10 13.86 -9.79
N ARG A 299 -4.12 13.12 -9.35
CA ARG A 299 -5.12 13.60 -8.38
C ARG A 299 -4.52 13.85 -6.99
N GLY A 300 -3.58 13.03 -6.53
CA GLY A 300 -2.86 13.25 -5.27
C GLY A 300 -2.00 14.51 -5.28
N LEU A 301 -1.31 14.78 -6.41
CA LEU A 301 -0.57 16.03 -6.62
C LEU A 301 -1.50 17.27 -6.68
N MET A 302 -2.78 17.12 -7.05
CA MET A 302 -3.76 18.23 -6.96
C MET A 302 -3.93 18.68 -5.51
N ASN A 303 -4.05 17.71 -4.60
CA ASN A 303 -4.22 18.00 -3.18
C ASN A 303 -2.96 18.62 -2.58
N GLN A 304 -1.77 18.19 -3.03
CA GLN A 304 -0.51 18.76 -2.56
C GLN A 304 -0.29 20.19 -3.08
N TYR A 305 -0.58 20.47 -4.35
CA TYR A 305 -0.52 21.84 -4.89
C TYR A 305 -1.52 22.79 -4.23
N ASP A 306 -2.71 22.31 -3.89
CA ASP A 306 -3.70 23.10 -3.14
C ASP A 306 -3.25 23.32 -1.68
N GLN A 307 -2.60 22.34 -1.06
CA GLN A 307 -2.01 22.49 0.28
C GLN A 307 -0.84 23.48 0.30
N ASP A 308 0.07 23.43 -0.69
CA ASP A 308 1.19 24.36 -0.80
C ASP A 308 0.69 25.80 -1.09
N LEU A 309 -0.36 25.94 -1.91
CA LEU A 309 -0.99 27.22 -2.18
C LEU A 309 -1.71 27.77 -0.92
N VAL A 310 -2.45 26.94 -0.20
CA VAL A 310 -3.10 27.32 1.07
C VAL A 310 -2.07 27.67 2.13
N ALA A 311 -0.99 26.91 2.26
CA ALA A 311 0.12 27.21 3.15
C ALA A 311 0.77 28.55 2.80
N SER A 312 1.02 28.82 1.52
CA SER A 312 1.59 30.10 1.07
C SER A 312 0.67 31.30 1.34
N LEU A 313 -0.65 31.12 1.21
CA LEU A 313 -1.64 32.14 1.52
C LEU A 313 -1.80 32.35 3.04
N MET A 314 -1.69 31.28 3.83
CA MET A 314 -1.69 31.37 5.30
C MET A 314 -0.45 32.09 5.81
N VAL A 315 0.75 31.75 5.31
CA VAL A 315 2.00 32.44 5.66
C VAL A 315 1.91 33.92 5.34
N ARG A 316 1.41 34.28 4.14
CA ARG A 316 1.21 35.68 3.76
C ARG A 316 0.22 36.41 4.68
N LYS A 317 -0.87 35.76 5.06
CA LYS A 317 -1.87 36.35 5.96
C LYS A 317 -1.33 36.50 7.39
N ILE A 318 -0.54 35.56 7.87
CA ILE A 318 0.17 35.65 9.16
C ILE A 318 1.17 36.81 9.13
N GLN A 319 1.95 36.94 8.05
CA GLN A 319 2.87 38.07 7.87
C GLN A 319 2.12 39.41 7.85
N GLU A 320 0.98 39.50 7.16
CA GLU A 320 0.14 40.70 7.13
C GLU A 320 -0.46 41.04 8.52
N GLU A 321 -0.81 40.04 9.34
CA GLU A 321 -1.30 40.27 10.70
C GLU A 321 -0.16 40.63 11.68
N LEU A 322 1.01 39.98 11.59
CA LEU A 322 2.19 40.34 12.38
C LEU A 322 2.66 41.77 12.06
N GLN A 323 2.60 42.18 10.79
CA GLN A 323 2.90 43.55 10.38
C GLN A 323 1.89 44.57 10.93
N LYS A 324 0.63 44.18 11.15
CA LYS A 324 -0.39 45.04 11.79
C LYS A 324 -0.20 45.15 13.30
N ILE A 325 0.36 44.13 13.95
CA ILE A 325 0.58 44.08 15.40
C ILE A 325 1.77 44.97 15.81
N GLY A 326 2.60 45.41 14.87
CA GLY A 326 3.63 46.41 15.14
C GLY A 326 4.83 45.87 15.93
N GLU A 327 5.05 44.56 15.89
CA GLU A 327 6.24 43.90 16.45
C GLU A 327 7.08 43.31 15.32
N LEU A 328 7.83 44.18 14.65
CA LEU A 328 9.14 43.81 14.13
C LEU A 328 10.12 44.76 14.81
N GLN A 329 10.72 44.32 15.91
CA GLN A 329 11.97 44.90 16.35
C GLN A 329 13.02 44.56 15.29
N GLU A 330 13.68 45.58 14.73
CA GLU A 330 14.68 45.47 13.67
C GLU A 330 15.99 44.79 14.12
N ASP A 331 16.08 44.28 15.34
CA ASP A 331 17.32 43.80 15.97
C ASP A 331 17.33 42.28 16.31
N ALA A 332 16.50 41.47 15.67
CA ALA A 332 16.60 40.01 15.82
C ALA A 332 17.84 39.48 15.07
N PRO A 333 18.74 38.71 15.71
CA PRO A 333 19.90 38.14 15.04
C PRO A 333 19.48 37.16 13.93
N ASP A 334 20.23 37.16 12.82
CA ASP A 334 19.98 36.26 11.69
C ASP A 334 19.87 34.79 12.17
N PRO A 335 18.78 34.08 11.84
CA PRO A 335 18.64 32.68 12.22
C PRO A 335 19.69 31.83 11.49
N PRO A 336 20.28 30.81 12.15
CA PRO A 336 21.28 29.96 11.50
C PRO A 336 20.67 29.21 10.30
N GLU A 337 21.49 29.02 9.25
CA GLU A 337 21.12 28.61 7.88
C GLU A 337 20.38 27.26 7.74
N THR A 338 20.03 26.56 8.81
CA THR A 338 19.54 25.17 8.77
C THR A 338 18.16 24.93 9.36
N TYR A 339 17.40 25.97 9.74
CA TYR A 339 16.04 25.75 10.22
C TYR A 339 15.02 25.60 9.07
N THR A 340 14.22 24.55 9.16
CA THR A 340 13.08 24.35 8.27
C THR A 340 11.86 25.13 8.80
N ALA A 341 10.89 25.42 7.94
CA ALA A 341 9.67 26.14 8.32
C ALA A 341 8.88 25.47 9.46
N VAL A 342 9.13 24.19 9.73
CA VAL A 342 8.54 23.41 10.83
C VAL A 342 9.17 23.78 12.17
N ASP A 343 10.48 24.02 12.20
CA ASP A 343 11.21 24.30 13.44
C ASP A 343 10.83 25.67 14.04
N LEU A 344 10.57 26.66 13.18
CA LEU A 344 10.07 27.98 13.59
C LEU A 344 8.63 27.93 14.12
N TYR A 345 7.83 26.97 13.67
CA TYR A 345 6.44 26.78 14.14
C TYR A 345 6.40 26.17 15.55
N VAL A 346 7.28 25.21 15.84
CA VAL A 346 7.36 24.57 17.17
C VAL A 346 7.81 25.55 18.25
N MET A 347 8.80 26.41 17.96
CA MET A 347 9.27 27.41 18.93
C MET A 347 8.20 28.45 19.30
N SER A 348 7.30 28.79 18.36
CA SER A 348 6.23 29.76 18.63
C SER A 348 5.11 29.25 19.57
N LEU A 349 5.02 27.93 19.79
CA LEU A 349 4.03 27.31 20.66
C LEU A 349 4.53 27.10 22.09
N GLU A 350 5.85 27.11 22.32
CA GLU A 350 6.45 26.93 23.64
C GLU A 350 6.61 28.24 24.44
N GLU A 351 6.46 29.40 23.79
CA GLU A 351 6.54 30.73 24.42
C GLU A 351 5.16 31.35 24.74
N LEU A 352 4.07 30.56 24.64
CA LEU A 352 2.70 30.98 24.98
C LEU A 352 2.16 30.31 26.26
N ASP A 353 3.02 30.08 27.25
CA ASP A 353 2.64 29.82 28.65
C ASP A 353 3.07 30.97 29.58
#